data_AF-A0A954EGN7-F1
#
_entry.id   AF-A0A954EGN7-F1
#
_cell.length_a   1.000
_cell.length_b   1.000
_cell.length_c   1.000
_cell.angle_alpha   90.00
_cell.angle_beta   90.00
_cell.angle_gamma   90.00
#
_symmetry.space_group_name_H-M   'P 1'
#
loop_
_entity.id
_entity.type
_entity.pdbx_description
1 polymer ?
#
loop_
_entity_poly.entity_id
_entity_poly.type
_entity_poly.pdbx_seq_one_letter_code
_entity_poly.pdbx_strand_id
1 'polypeptide(L)' 'MMQSTSQEMKKQVSIFLPVSDWRALRFEAARRRIPMTELCRHWMRPELDRLRHAAALPGPQELRNLQVKFRE' A
#
# COMPACT_ATOMS: atom_id res chain seq x y z
N MET A 1 32.32 -4.14 1.63
CA MET A 1 30.90 -4.20 2.04
C MET A 1 30.06 -3.48 1.00
N MET A 2 29.38 -4.22 0.12
CA MET A 2 28.42 -3.63 -0.82
C MET A 2 27.06 -3.57 -0.14
N GLN A 3 26.60 -2.36 0.20
CA GLN A 3 25.22 -2.14 0.60
C GLN A 3 24.35 -2.36 -0.64
N SER A 4 23.54 -3.41 -0.64
CA SER A 4 22.44 -3.60 -1.58
C SER A 4 21.47 -2.43 -1.41
N THR A 5 21.57 -1.42 -2.27
CA THR A 5 20.53 -0.40 -2.43
C THR A 5 19.37 -1.08 -3.13
N SER A 6 18.53 -1.77 -2.35
CA SER A 6 17.27 -2.31 -2.85
C SER A 6 16.41 -1.13 -3.27
N GLN A 7 16.53 -0.71 -4.53
CA GLN A 7 15.70 0.34 -5.12
C GLN A 7 14.25 -0.13 -4.99
N GLU A 8 13.51 0.51 -4.10
CA GLU A 8 12.12 0.18 -3.86
C GLU A 8 11.34 0.36 -5.17
N MET A 9 10.88 -0.75 -5.75
CA MET A 9 10.21 -0.74 -7.04
C MET A 9 8.92 0.10 -6.95
N LYS A 10 8.90 1.23 -7.64
CA LYS A 10 7.73 2.11 -7.70
C LYS A 10 6.75 1.56 -8.73
N LYS A 11 5.53 1.24 -8.29
CA LYS A 11 4.43 0.93 -9.20
C LYS A 11 3.64 2.20 -9.51
N GLN A 12 3.29 2.36 -10.78
CA GLN A 12 2.30 3.35 -11.21
C GLN A 12 0.91 2.70 -11.17
N VAL A 13 -0.07 3.41 -10.62
CA VAL A 13 -1.47 2.97 -10.55
C VAL A 13 -2.36 4.05 -11.15
N SER A 14 -3.36 3.63 -11.92
CA SER A 14 -4.42 4.51 -12.41
C SER A 14 -5.68 4.21 -11.62
N ILE A 15 -6.33 5.28 -11.12
CA ILE A 15 -7.61 5.18 -10.40
C ILE A 15 -8.66 6.00 -11.13
N PHE A 16 -9.89 5.49 -11.17
CA PHE A 16 -11.03 6.20 -11.74
C PHE A 16 -11.86 6.80 -10.61
N LEU A 17 -12.18 8.08 -10.73
CA LEU A 17 -12.93 8.84 -9.72
C LEU A 17 -14.02 9.67 -10.43
N PRO A 18 -15.16 9.91 -9.78
CA PRO A 18 -16.08 10.97 -10.20
C PRO A 18 -15.36 12.32 -10.33
N VAL A 19 -15.85 13.17 -11.24
CA VAL A 19 -15.25 14.50 -11.48
C VAL A 19 -15.26 15.37 -10.22
N SER A 20 -16.29 15.24 -9.38
CA SER A 20 -16.37 15.93 -8.08
C SER A 20 -15.19 15.58 -7.18
N ASP A 21 -14.85 14.30 -7.11
CA ASP A 21 -13.86 13.76 -6.17
C ASP A 21 -12.46 14.05 -6.69
N TRP A 22 -12.25 13.94 -8.01
CA TRP A 22 -11.03 14.39 -8.65
C TRP A 22 -10.74 15.88 -8.37
N ARG A 23 -11.77 16.73 -8.48
CA ARG A 23 -11.65 18.16 -8.20
C ARG A 23 -11.34 18.42 -6.73
N ALA A 24 -12.02 17.73 -5.81
CA ALA A 24 -11.75 17.83 -4.38
C ALA A 24 -10.30 17.42 -4.03
N LEU A 25 -9.82 16.30 -4.59
CA LEU A 25 -8.45 15.82 -4.43
C LEU A 25 -7.43 16.86 -4.89
N ARG A 26 -7.65 17.48 -6.06
CA ARG A 26 -6.76 18.50 -6.61
C ARG A 26 -6.72 19.77 -5.75
N PHE A 27 -7.89 20.23 -5.27
CA PHE A 27 -7.96 21.39 -4.38
C PHE A 27 -7.23 21.14 -3.06
N GLU A 28 -7.38 19.96 -2.50
CA GLU A 28 -6.75 19.61 -1.24
C GLU A 28 -5.22 19.51 -1.35
N ALA A 29 -4.72 18.94 -2.45
CA ALA A 29 -3.30 18.92 -2.75
C ALA A 29 -2.71 20.34 -2.87
N ALA A 30 -3.43 21.23 -3.57
CA ALA A 30 -3.04 22.64 -3.70
C ALA A 30 -3.06 23.37 -2.34
N ARG A 31 -4.10 23.14 -1.53
CA ARG A 31 -4.24 23.74 -0.18
C ARG A 31 -3.08 23.35 0.74
N ARG A 32 -2.62 22.09 0.65
CA ARG A 32 -1.48 21.57 1.43
C ARG A 32 -0.11 21.82 0.80
N ARG A 33 -0.08 22.33 -0.45
CA ARG A 33 1.14 22.54 -1.25
C ARG A 33 1.98 21.27 -1.42
N ILE A 34 1.32 20.13 -1.63
CA ILE A 34 1.98 18.85 -1.91
C ILE A 34 1.49 18.27 -3.25
N PRO A 35 2.31 17.43 -3.92
CA PRO A 35 1.86 16.69 -5.10
C PRO A 35 0.65 15.79 -4.79
N MET A 36 -0.25 15.66 -5.77
CA MET A 36 -1.44 14.80 -5.62
C MET A 36 -1.08 13.35 -5.27
N THR A 37 0.00 12.82 -5.83
CA THR A 37 0.49 11.46 -5.53
C THR A 37 0.92 11.31 -4.07
N GLU A 38 1.53 12.34 -3.49
CA GLU A 38 1.91 12.35 -2.07
C GLU A 38 0.68 12.43 -1.17
N LEU A 39 -0.30 13.27 -1.50
CA LEU A 39 -1.59 13.32 -0.82
C LEU A 39 -2.27 11.94 -0.81
N CYS A 40 -2.37 11.30 -1.99
CA CYS A 40 -2.93 9.96 -2.10
C CYS A 40 -2.18 8.95 -1.22
N ARG A 41 -0.83 8.99 -1.20
CA ARG A 41 -0.03 8.11 -0.33
C ARG A 41 -0.33 8.34 1.14
N HIS A 42 -0.44 9.59 1.59
CA HIS A 42 -0.79 9.89 2.98
C HIS A 42 -2.17 9.35 3.37
N TRP A 43 -3.15 9.44 2.47
CA TRP A 43 -4.50 8.94 2.72
C TRP A 43 -4.61 7.43 2.64
N MET A 44 -3.87 6.78 1.75
CA MET A 44 -3.87 5.32 1.63
C MET A 44 -3.07 4.63 2.74
N ARG A 45 -2.03 5.27 3.29
CA ARG A 45 -1.08 4.64 4.22
C ARG A 45 -1.75 3.92 5.41
N PRO A 46 -2.73 4.52 6.12
CA PRO A 46 -3.40 3.83 7.23
C PRO A 46 -4.10 2.55 6.79
N GLU A 47 -4.75 2.56 5.64
CA GLU A 47 -5.46 1.39 5.12
C GLU A 47 -4.50 0.34 4.58
N LEU A 48 -3.42 0.75 3.92
CA LEU A 48 -2.34 -0.15 3.50
C LEU A 48 -1.67 -0.81 4.70
N ASP A 49 -1.45 -0.08 5.78
CA ASP A 49 -0.90 -0.62 7.00
C ASP A 49 -1.88 -1.62 7.62
N ARG A 50 -3.17 -1.31 7.72
CA ARG A 50 -4.20 -2.28 8.14
C ARG A 50 -4.20 -3.54 7.29
N LEU A 51 -4.18 -3.41 5.96
CA LEU A 51 -4.15 -4.54 5.04
C LEU A 51 -2.88 -5.38 5.20
N ARG A 52 -1.73 -4.77 5.44
CA ARG A 52 -0.48 -5.51 5.72
C ARG A 52 -0.56 -6.30 7.03
N HIS A 53 -1.17 -5.74 8.07
CA HIS A 53 -1.38 -6.46 9.34
C HIS A 53 -2.43 -7.57 9.19
N ALA A 54 -3.49 -7.34 8.43
CA ALA A 54 -4.49 -8.38 8.13
C ALA A 54 -3.92 -9.49 7.23
N ALA A 55 -3.08 -9.12 6.26
CA ALA A 55 -2.38 -10.04 5.36
C ALA A 55 -1.13 -10.68 6.00
N ALA A 56 -0.79 -10.32 7.24
CA ALA A 56 0.17 -11.08 8.06
C ALA A 56 -0.43 -12.40 8.58
N LEU A 57 -1.67 -12.72 8.18
CA LEU A 57 -2.09 -14.11 8.12
C LEU A 57 -1.17 -14.86 7.15
N PRO A 58 -0.66 -16.03 7.55
CA PRO A 58 0.28 -16.77 6.73
C PRO A 58 -0.27 -16.93 5.32
N GLY A 59 0.55 -16.58 4.32
CA GLY A 59 0.18 -16.77 2.93
C GLY A 59 -0.21 -18.25 2.69
N PRO A 60 -0.91 -18.59 1.60
CA PRO A 60 -1.34 -19.97 1.32
C PRO A 60 -0.21 -21.01 1.42
N GLN A 61 1.04 -20.58 1.25
CA GLN A 61 2.25 -21.40 1.40
C GLN A 61 2.64 -21.65 2.86
N GLU A 62 2.47 -20.67 3.76
CA GLU A 62 2.80 -20.81 5.19
C GLU A 62 1.73 -21.61 5.95
N LEU A 63 0.45 -21.54 5.53
CA LEU A 63 -0.61 -22.39 6.07
C LEU A 63 -0.36 -23.89 5.81
N ARG A 64 0.27 -24.23 4.67
CA ARG A 64 0.69 -25.62 4.39
C ARG A 64 1.77 -26.09 5.38
N ASN A 65 2.72 -25.23 5.72
CA ASN A 65 3.80 -25.54 6.65
C ASN A 65 3.29 -25.69 8.10
N LEU A 66 2.22 -24.98 8.47
CA LEU A 66 1.54 -25.15 9.74
C LEU A 66 0.76 -26.47 9.80
N GLN A 67 0.07 -26.88 8.72
CA GLN A 67 -0.64 -28.17 8.67
C GLN A 67 0.28 -29.39 8.84
N VAL A 68 1.53 -29.31 8.36
CA VAL A 68 2.51 -30.40 8.51
C VAL A 68 2.99 -30.55 9.95
N LYS A 69 2.93 -29.50 10.78
CA LYS A 69 3.40 -29.52 12.17
C LYS A 69 2.42 -30.11 13.19
N PHE A 70 1.15 -30.33 12.83
CA PHE A 70 0.13 -30.90 13.73
C PHE A 70 -0.14 -32.39 13.49
N ARG A 71 0.71 -33.07 12.72
CA ARG A 71 0.68 -34.53 12.53
C ARG A 71 1.87 -35.14 13.28
N GLU A 72 1.72 -35.30 14.59
CA GLU A 72 2.44 -36.31 15.37
C GLU A 72 1.48 -37.47 15.68
#